data_AF-A0A1X1WT43-F1
#
_entry.id   AF-A0A1X1WT43-F1
#
_cell.length_a   1.000
_cell.length_b   1.000
_cell.length_c   1.000
_cell.angle_alpha   90.00
_cell.angle_beta   90.00
_cell.angle_gamma   90.00
#
_symmetry.space_group_name_H-M   'P 1'
#
loop_
_entity.id
_entity.type
_entity.pdbx_description
1 polymer ?
#
loop_
_entity_poly.entity_id
_entity_poly.type
_entity_poly.pdbx_seq_one_letter_code
_entity_poly.pdbx_strand_id
1 'polypeptide(L)'
;MLSRLMSMAAAFGVAILGASGLASAQPAPNVNAMALANPKDYSANDGNWYVFSALDGVTCVLDRGSGSYGCSGPLPAAPGGANMVSGNAGGGVGFANSAQPMYGFVENAPALPPNSRLSFKTVSCGNDGFATSCVNTFNQSGFVISPAGSYAF
;
A
#
# COMPACT_ATOMS: atom_id res chain seq x y z
N MET A 1 18.21 56.11 -38.90
CA MET A 1 18.57 57.11 -37.88
C MET A 1 17.42 57.25 -36.90
N LEU A 2 17.69 56.97 -35.61
CA LEU A 2 17.02 57.48 -34.41
C LEU A 2 15.50 57.24 -34.27
N SER A 3 14.90 56.90 -33.14
CA SER A 3 15.27 56.52 -31.79
C SER A 3 13.91 56.26 -31.14
N ARG A 4 13.65 55.08 -30.58
CA ARG A 4 12.50 54.89 -29.67
C ARG A 4 13.05 54.39 -28.34
N LEU A 5 13.35 55.36 -27.49
CA LEU A 5 13.78 55.22 -26.10
C LEU A 5 12.72 55.86 -25.19
N MET A 6 12.67 55.39 -23.94
CA MET A 6 11.78 55.72 -22.80
C MET A 6 10.54 54.81 -22.68
N SER A 7 10.53 53.71 -21.91
CA SER A 7 10.93 53.40 -20.51
C SER A 7 9.92 53.83 -19.44
N MET A 8 9.38 52.84 -18.72
CA MET A 8 9.01 52.78 -17.29
C MET A 8 8.02 51.61 -17.09
N ALA A 9 8.06 50.77 -16.06
CA ALA A 9 8.96 50.61 -14.94
C ALA A 9 8.72 49.20 -14.34
N ALA A 10 9.69 48.79 -13.51
CA ALA A 10 9.87 47.52 -12.85
C ALA A 10 8.66 46.92 -12.10
N ALA A 11 8.61 45.58 -12.08
CA ALA A 11 8.46 44.81 -10.84
C ALA A 11 9.15 43.44 -11.01
N PHE A 12 10.36 43.33 -10.45
CA PHE A 12 10.96 42.04 -10.14
C PHE A 12 10.14 41.40 -9.01
N GLY A 13 9.19 40.54 -9.38
CA GLY A 13 8.56 39.61 -8.46
C GLY A 13 9.07 38.21 -8.76
N VAL A 14 10.24 37.85 -8.23
CA VAL A 14 10.64 36.44 -8.17
C VAL A 14 9.76 35.79 -7.10
N ALA A 15 8.54 35.41 -7.50
CA ALA A 15 7.74 34.48 -6.74
C ALA A 15 8.42 33.12 -6.87
N ILE A 16 9.32 32.81 -5.93
CA ILE A 16 9.71 31.42 -5.66
C ILE A 16 8.46 30.77 -5.06
N LEU A 17 7.51 30.40 -5.91
CA LEU A 17 6.45 29.47 -5.59
C LEU A 17 7.17 28.17 -5.26
N GLY A 18 7.22 27.86 -3.96
CA GLY A 18 7.69 26.57 -3.47
C GLY A 18 7.05 25.48 -4.30
N ALA A 19 7.88 24.60 -4.86
CA ALA A 19 7.41 23.39 -5.51
C ALA A 19 6.63 22.59 -4.45
N SER A 20 5.31 22.76 -4.43
CA SER A 20 4.42 21.74 -3.91
C SER A 20 4.79 20.47 -4.69
N GLY A 21 5.45 19.54 -4.01
CA GLY A 21 5.81 18.26 -4.58
C GLY A 21 4.56 17.71 -5.26
N LEU A 22 4.61 17.60 -6.59
CA LEU A 22 3.58 16.93 -7.34
C LEU A 22 3.55 15.52 -6.77
N ALA A 23 2.51 15.18 -6.02
CA ALA A 23 2.19 13.81 -5.73
C ALA A 23 1.86 13.18 -7.08
N SER A 24 2.88 12.63 -7.75
CA SER A 24 2.65 11.72 -8.86
C SER A 24 1.86 10.57 -8.27
N ALA A 25 0.62 10.38 -8.73
CA ALA A 25 -0.11 9.16 -8.44
C ALA A 25 0.72 8.01 -9.03
N GLN A 26 1.48 7.31 -8.19
CA GLN A 26 2.13 6.08 -8.60
C GLN A 26 1.01 5.15 -9.10
N PRO A 27 1.13 4.58 -10.32
CA PRO A 27 0.13 3.66 -10.82
C PRO A 27 -0.15 2.56 -9.80
N ALA A 28 -1.43 2.25 -9.57
CA ALA A 28 -1.81 1.16 -8.70
C ALA A 28 -1.17 -0.14 -9.22
N PRO A 29 -0.51 -0.93 -8.36
CA PRO A 29 0.14 -2.16 -8.78
C PRO A 29 -0.87 -3.17 -9.31
N ASN A 30 -0.52 -3.87 -10.39
CA ASN A 30 -1.36 -4.91 -10.96
C ASN A 30 -1.14 -6.25 -10.24
N VAL A 31 -1.59 -6.35 -9.00
CA VAL A 31 -1.52 -7.60 -8.21
C VAL A 31 -2.27 -8.74 -8.90
N ASN A 32 -3.31 -8.43 -9.68
CA ASN A 32 -4.08 -9.42 -10.44
C ASN A 32 -3.35 -10.00 -11.66
N ALA A 33 -2.11 -9.57 -11.95
CA ALA A 33 -1.23 -10.24 -12.91
C ALA A 33 -0.36 -11.35 -12.27
N MET A 34 -0.22 -11.37 -10.94
CA MET A 34 0.64 -12.33 -10.23
C MET A 34 0.02 -13.73 -10.19
N ALA A 35 0.86 -14.77 -10.06
CA ALA A 35 0.39 -16.15 -9.98
C ALA A 35 -0.43 -16.38 -8.69
N LEU A 36 -1.54 -17.11 -8.79
CA LEU A 36 -2.35 -17.43 -7.61
C LEU A 36 -1.67 -18.53 -6.80
N ALA A 37 -1.30 -18.23 -5.55
CA ALA A 37 -0.83 -19.22 -4.60
C ALA A 37 -1.99 -20.12 -4.15
N ASN A 38 -1.69 -21.37 -3.78
CA ASN A 38 -2.70 -22.29 -3.26
C ASN A 38 -3.21 -21.80 -1.89
N PRO A 39 -4.48 -21.36 -1.75
CA PRO A 39 -4.93 -20.71 -0.52
C PRO A 39 -4.95 -21.62 0.72
N LYS A 40 -4.97 -22.95 0.52
CA LYS A 40 -4.91 -23.91 1.63
C LYS A 40 -3.63 -23.80 2.44
N ASP A 41 -2.53 -23.45 1.79
CA ASP A 41 -1.20 -23.36 2.43
C ASP A 41 -1.08 -22.12 3.33
N TYR A 42 -2.03 -21.18 3.20
CA TYR A 42 -2.06 -19.90 3.91
C TYR A 42 -3.28 -19.77 4.81
N SER A 43 -4.04 -20.86 5.00
CA SER A 43 -5.26 -20.87 5.77
C SER A 43 -4.96 -20.86 7.28
N ALA A 44 -5.57 -19.92 8.02
CA ALA A 44 -5.45 -19.83 9.47
C ALA A 44 -6.80 -19.56 10.14
N ASN A 45 -6.84 -19.62 11.48
CA ASN A 45 -8.03 -19.38 12.29
C ASN A 45 -9.23 -20.23 11.83
N ASP A 46 -9.06 -21.56 11.81
CA ASP A 46 -10.04 -22.53 11.28
C ASP A 46 -10.50 -22.26 9.84
N GLY A 47 -9.62 -21.63 9.07
CA GLY A 47 -9.88 -21.24 7.69
C GLY A 47 -10.67 -19.96 7.54
N ASN A 48 -10.91 -19.18 8.60
CA ASN A 48 -11.51 -17.86 8.45
C ASN A 48 -10.56 -16.86 7.80
N TRP A 49 -9.24 -17.08 7.86
CA TRP A 49 -8.25 -16.15 7.35
C TRP A 49 -7.33 -16.78 6.30
N TYR A 50 -6.86 -15.94 5.39
CA TYR A 50 -5.58 -16.19 4.71
C TYR A 50 -4.51 -15.33 5.35
N VAL A 51 -3.40 -15.93 5.76
CA VAL A 51 -2.27 -15.26 6.41
C VAL A 51 -0.97 -15.58 5.70
N PHE A 52 -0.13 -14.59 5.55
CA PHE A 52 1.20 -14.76 4.95
C PHE A 52 2.20 -13.74 5.49
N SER A 53 3.47 -14.10 5.47
CA SER A 53 4.58 -13.15 5.60
C SER A 53 5.08 -12.72 4.22
N ALA A 54 5.50 -11.46 4.11
CA ALA A 54 5.78 -10.87 2.79
C ALA A 54 7.10 -10.08 2.75
N LEU A 55 7.44 -9.43 3.87
CA LEU A 55 8.70 -8.75 4.13
C LEU A 55 9.16 -9.16 5.55
N ASP A 56 10.40 -8.84 5.90
CA ASP A 56 10.94 -9.18 7.21
C ASP A 56 10.08 -8.61 8.34
N GLY A 57 9.54 -9.49 9.19
CA GLY A 57 8.63 -9.15 10.28
C GLY A 57 7.23 -8.66 9.90
N VAL A 58 6.88 -8.54 8.61
CA VAL A 58 5.56 -8.06 8.16
C VAL A 58 4.64 -9.26 7.92
N THR A 59 3.52 -9.28 8.65
CA THR A 59 2.46 -10.30 8.52
C THR A 59 1.21 -9.65 7.93
N CYS A 60 0.65 -10.27 6.90
CA CYS A 60 -0.54 -9.82 6.20
C CYS A 60 -1.67 -10.83 6.34
N VAL A 61 -2.90 -10.33 6.47
CA VAL A 61 -4.09 -11.15 6.69
C VAL A 61 -5.22 -10.67 5.78
N LEU A 62 -5.95 -11.63 5.20
CA LEU A 62 -7.22 -11.42 4.52
C LEU A 62 -8.30 -12.20 5.28
N ASP A 63 -9.24 -11.49 5.89
CA ASP A 63 -10.38 -12.10 6.55
C ASP A 63 -11.47 -12.47 5.55
N ARG A 64 -11.86 -13.75 5.56
CA ARG A 64 -12.83 -14.31 4.62
C ARG A 64 -14.28 -14.06 5.03
N GLY A 65 -14.52 -13.70 6.29
CA GLY A 65 -15.86 -13.34 6.77
C GLY A 65 -16.28 -11.95 6.29
N SER A 66 -15.53 -10.94 6.69
CA SER A 66 -15.79 -9.52 6.44
C SER A 66 -15.18 -8.98 5.14
N GLY A 67 -14.17 -9.67 4.58
CA GLY A 67 -13.37 -9.13 3.47
C GLY A 67 -12.43 -8.00 3.91
N SER A 68 -12.16 -7.87 5.21
CA SER A 68 -11.16 -6.97 5.75
C SER A 68 -9.76 -7.52 5.51
N TYR A 69 -8.81 -6.65 5.21
CA TYR A 69 -7.46 -7.06 4.84
C TYR A 69 -6.43 -6.04 5.32
N GLY A 70 -5.20 -6.48 5.53
CA GLY A 70 -4.16 -5.57 6.01
C GLY A 70 -2.89 -6.28 6.40
N CYS A 71 -1.90 -5.49 6.79
CA CYS A 71 -0.62 -5.97 7.27
C CYS A 71 -0.23 -5.27 8.58
N SER A 72 0.52 -5.97 9.41
CA SER A 72 1.08 -5.46 10.66
C SER A 72 2.54 -5.87 10.80
N GLY A 73 3.33 -5.03 11.47
CA GLY A 73 4.76 -5.26 11.69
C GLY A 73 5.59 -4.01 11.41
N PRO A 74 6.91 -4.15 11.21
CA PRO A 74 7.79 -3.05 10.85
C PRO A 74 7.56 -2.67 9.38
N LEU A 75 6.52 -1.89 9.11
CA LEU A 75 6.17 -1.47 7.74
C LEU A 75 7.22 -0.46 7.22
N PRO A 76 8.06 -0.83 6.23
CA PRO A 76 9.11 0.05 5.77
C PRO A 76 8.53 1.31 5.11
N ALA A 77 9.15 2.47 5.38
CA ALA A 77 8.76 3.75 4.80
C ALA A 77 7.25 4.10 4.95
N ALA A 78 6.59 3.56 5.98
CA ALA A 78 5.19 3.84 6.26
C ALA A 78 4.98 5.28 6.72
N PRO A 79 3.91 5.96 6.25
CA PRO A 79 3.60 7.33 6.68
C PRO A 79 3.49 7.43 8.20
N GLY A 80 4.19 8.41 8.79
CA GLY A 80 4.17 8.63 10.24
C GLY A 80 4.70 7.45 11.06
N GLY A 81 5.51 6.56 10.47
CA GLY A 81 6.05 5.38 11.16
C GLY A 81 5.01 4.33 11.50
N ALA A 82 3.86 4.32 10.81
CA ALA A 82 2.78 3.38 11.03
C ALA A 82 3.25 1.93 11.02
N ASN A 83 2.75 1.13 11.97
CA ASN A 83 3.06 -0.30 12.09
C ASN A 83 1.89 -1.20 11.64
N MET A 84 0.82 -0.59 11.12
CA MET A 84 -0.36 -1.28 10.62
C MET A 84 -0.93 -0.54 9.40
N VAL A 85 -1.41 -1.31 8.43
CA VAL A 85 -2.25 -0.82 7.33
C VAL A 85 -3.45 -1.75 7.19
N SER A 86 -4.64 -1.19 7.00
CA SER A 86 -5.86 -1.98 6.86
C SER A 86 -6.83 -1.35 5.88
N GLY A 87 -7.58 -2.20 5.19
CA GLY A 87 -8.75 -1.86 4.41
C GLY A 87 -9.87 -2.85 4.65
N ASN A 88 -11.05 -2.55 4.10
CA ASN A 88 -12.16 -3.48 4.08
C ASN A 88 -12.84 -3.49 2.71
N ALA A 89 -13.72 -4.46 2.49
CA ALA A 89 -14.33 -4.70 1.18
C ALA A 89 -15.13 -3.49 0.63
N GLY A 90 -15.64 -2.60 1.48
CA GLY A 90 -16.47 -1.46 1.08
C GLY A 90 -15.91 -0.07 1.43
N GLY A 91 -14.74 0.00 2.06
CA GLY A 91 -14.17 1.21 2.65
C GLY A 91 -12.78 1.52 2.12
N GLY A 92 -12.26 2.66 2.58
CA GLY A 92 -10.91 3.10 2.26
C GLY A 92 -9.83 2.30 2.98
N VAL A 93 -8.60 2.52 2.55
CA VAL A 93 -7.39 1.94 3.13
C VAL A 93 -6.67 3.01 3.95
N GLY A 94 -6.14 2.63 5.11
CA GLY A 94 -5.45 3.56 5.99
C GLY A 94 -4.27 2.94 6.73
N PHE A 95 -3.23 3.75 6.91
CA PHE A 95 -2.11 3.47 7.80
C PHE A 95 -2.42 3.97 9.20
N ALA A 96 -2.01 3.20 10.22
CA ALA A 96 -2.21 3.53 11.62
C ALA A 96 -1.06 3.00 12.49
N ASN A 97 -0.97 3.56 13.69
CA ASN A 97 -0.16 2.99 14.77
C ASN A 97 -1.07 2.23 15.72
N SER A 98 -0.76 0.97 15.97
CA SER A 98 -1.51 0.10 16.87
C SER A 98 -0.57 -0.62 17.83
N ALA A 99 -0.97 -0.76 19.08
CA ALA A 99 -0.24 -1.58 20.05
C ALA A 99 -0.39 -3.09 19.80
N GLN A 100 -1.35 -3.50 18.96
CA GLN A 100 -1.66 -4.90 18.64
C GLN A 100 -1.82 -5.08 17.13
N PRO A 101 -1.45 -6.26 16.57
CA PRO A 101 -1.71 -6.55 15.17
C PRO A 101 -3.21 -6.61 14.86
N MET A 102 -3.57 -6.32 13.62
CA MET A 102 -4.96 -6.25 13.13
C MET A 102 -5.82 -7.48 13.47
N TYR A 103 -5.21 -8.66 13.52
CA TYR A 103 -5.88 -9.94 13.80
C TYR A 103 -5.16 -10.76 14.88
N GLY A 104 -4.46 -10.07 15.78
CA GLY A 104 -3.57 -10.71 16.74
C GLY A 104 -2.30 -11.26 16.10
N PHE A 105 -1.42 -11.80 16.93
CA PHE A 105 -0.15 -12.35 16.47
C PHE A 105 -0.39 -13.73 15.84
N VAL A 106 0.06 -13.90 14.59
CA VAL A 106 0.09 -15.21 13.93
C VAL A 106 1.53 -15.68 13.90
N GLU A 107 1.84 -16.67 14.72
CA GLU A 107 3.19 -17.26 14.74
C GLU A 107 3.48 -17.97 13.42
N ASN A 108 4.70 -17.78 12.90
CA ASN A 108 5.22 -18.50 11.73
C ASN A 108 4.32 -18.42 10.49
N ALA A 109 3.76 -17.23 10.21
CA ALA A 109 2.99 -16.99 9.00
C ALA A 109 3.80 -17.42 7.75
N PRO A 110 3.25 -18.31 6.89
CA PRO A 110 3.98 -18.85 5.76
C PRO A 110 4.38 -17.73 4.80
N ALA A 111 5.61 -17.78 4.30
CA ALA A 111 6.11 -16.78 3.37
C ALA A 111 5.39 -16.90 2.02
N LEU A 112 4.85 -15.79 1.51
CA LEU A 112 4.28 -15.72 0.18
C LEU A 112 5.43 -15.55 -0.84
N PRO A 113 5.63 -16.51 -1.76
CA PRO A 113 6.71 -16.43 -2.74
C PRO A 113 6.63 -15.15 -3.58
N PRO A 114 7.78 -14.64 -4.06
CA PRO A 114 7.81 -13.57 -5.04
C PRO A 114 6.93 -13.87 -6.26
N ASN A 115 6.30 -12.83 -6.79
CA ASN A 115 5.38 -12.86 -7.93
C ASN A 115 4.15 -13.75 -7.74
N SER A 116 3.71 -13.91 -6.48
CA SER A 116 2.51 -14.65 -6.15
C SER A 116 1.51 -13.82 -5.34
N ARG A 117 0.24 -14.23 -5.38
CA ARG A 117 -0.86 -13.56 -4.70
C ARG A 117 -1.81 -14.54 -4.02
N LEU A 118 -2.52 -14.03 -3.04
CA LEU A 118 -3.74 -14.59 -2.48
C LEU A 118 -4.91 -13.68 -2.85
N SER A 119 -6.03 -14.28 -3.21
CA SER A 119 -7.24 -13.55 -3.59
C SER A 119 -8.44 -14.08 -2.81
N PHE A 120 -9.27 -13.16 -2.33
CA PHE A 120 -10.56 -13.46 -1.76
C PHE A 120 -11.59 -12.42 -2.18
N LYS A 121 -12.65 -12.86 -2.87
CA LYS A 121 -13.66 -12.00 -3.49
C LYS A 121 -12.99 -10.92 -4.37
N THR A 122 -13.10 -9.65 -4.00
CA THR A 122 -12.57 -8.50 -4.74
C THR A 122 -11.19 -8.06 -4.24
N VAL A 123 -10.69 -8.65 -3.16
CA VAL A 123 -9.41 -8.29 -2.56
C VAL A 123 -8.34 -9.27 -3.03
N SER A 124 -7.25 -8.75 -3.57
CA SER A 124 -6.05 -9.50 -3.92
C SER A 124 -4.84 -8.88 -3.23
N CYS A 125 -4.08 -9.69 -2.52
CA CYS A 125 -2.82 -9.30 -1.90
C CYS A 125 -1.68 -10.14 -2.47
N GLY A 126 -0.57 -9.51 -2.82
CA GLY A 126 0.56 -10.21 -3.39
C GLY A 126 1.89 -9.59 -3.01
N ASN A 127 2.94 -10.36 -3.26
CA ASN A 127 4.33 -9.99 -3.08
C ASN A 127 5.03 -10.14 -4.42
N ASP A 128 5.65 -9.08 -4.94
CA ASP A 128 6.46 -9.13 -6.16
C ASP A 128 7.93 -9.52 -5.89
N GLY A 129 8.30 -9.69 -4.62
CA GLY A 129 9.67 -9.96 -4.17
C GLY A 129 10.40 -8.71 -3.66
N PHE A 130 9.82 -7.52 -3.86
CA PHE A 130 10.33 -6.25 -3.37
C PHE A 130 9.28 -5.50 -2.53
N ALA A 131 8.03 -5.51 -2.99
CA ALA A 131 6.91 -4.83 -2.38
C ALA A 131 5.75 -5.81 -2.15
N THR A 132 5.01 -5.56 -1.07
CA THR A 132 3.74 -6.22 -0.78
C THR A 132 2.61 -5.26 -1.07
N SER A 133 1.64 -5.68 -1.87
CA SER A 133 0.52 -4.82 -2.25
C SER A 133 -0.80 -5.55 -2.08
N CYS A 134 -1.81 -4.84 -1.59
CA CYS A 134 -3.19 -5.31 -1.57
C CYS A 134 -4.08 -4.34 -2.35
N VAL A 135 -4.98 -4.89 -3.16
CA VAL A 135 -5.89 -4.11 -4.01
C VAL A 135 -7.29 -4.67 -3.89
N ASN A 136 -8.26 -3.79 -3.70
CA ASN A 136 -9.67 -4.11 -3.76
C ASN A 136 -10.25 -3.64 -5.10
N THR A 137 -10.58 -4.57 -5.98
CA THR A 137 -11.12 -4.26 -7.31
C THR A 137 -12.52 -3.65 -7.27
N PHE A 138 -13.22 -3.74 -6.14
CA PHE A 138 -14.56 -3.16 -5.98
C PHE A 138 -14.54 -1.63 -6.05
N ASN A 139 -13.59 -0.99 -5.35
CA ASN A 139 -13.49 0.46 -5.23
C ASN A 139 -12.14 1.01 -5.69
N GLN A 140 -11.30 0.15 -6.27
CA GLN A 140 -9.95 0.47 -6.77
C GLN A 140 -9.00 1.01 -5.69
N SER A 141 -9.34 0.81 -4.40
CA SER A 141 -8.47 1.17 -3.29
C SER A 141 -7.43 0.10 -3.01
N GLY A 142 -6.36 0.49 -2.34
CA GLY A 142 -5.32 -0.45 -1.97
C GLY A 142 -4.20 0.18 -1.16
N PHE A 143 -3.16 -0.61 -0.94
CA PHE A 143 -1.90 -0.13 -0.39
C PHE A 143 -0.73 -0.85 -1.03
N VAL A 144 0.43 -0.20 -0.91
CA VAL A 144 1.75 -0.74 -1.21
C VAL A 144 2.61 -0.59 0.03
N ILE A 145 3.32 -1.65 0.38
CA ILE A 145 4.35 -1.67 1.41
C ILE A 145 5.68 -1.97 0.73
N SER A 146 6.61 -1.03 0.75
CA SER A 146 7.93 -1.23 0.15
C SER A 146 9.02 -0.39 0.83
N PRO A 147 10.29 -0.83 0.79
CA PRO A 147 11.42 0.00 1.21
C PRO A 147 11.56 1.33 0.47
N ALA A 148 11.09 1.42 -0.77
CA ALA A 148 11.14 2.65 -1.57
C ALA A 148 10.02 3.66 -1.22
N GLY A 149 9.04 3.24 -0.43
CA GLY A 149 7.88 4.06 -0.07
C GLY A 149 6.63 3.21 0.13
N SER A 150 5.91 3.47 1.21
CA SER A 150 4.61 2.83 1.49
C SER A 150 3.50 3.85 1.42
N TYR A 151 2.38 3.47 0.80
CA TYR A 151 1.27 4.39 0.54
C TYR A 151 -0.06 3.64 0.37
N ALA A 152 -1.14 4.37 0.58
CA ALA A 152 -2.52 3.91 0.32
C ALA A 152 -3.11 4.76 -0.81
N PHE A 153 -4.05 4.19 -1.55
CA PHE A 153 -4.74 4.84 -2.66
C PHE A 153 -6.20 4.39 -2.72
#